data_AF-A0A7T5RP62-F1
#
_entry.id   AF-A0A7T5RP62-F1
#
_cell.length_a   1.000
_cell.length_b   1.000
_cell.length_c   1.000
_cell.angle_alpha   90.00
_cell.angle_beta   90.00
_cell.angle_gamma   90.00
#
_symmetry.space_group_name_H-M   'P 1'
#
loop_
_entity.id
_entity.type
_entity.pdbx_description
1 polymer ?
#
loop_
_entity_poly.entity_id
_entity_poly.type
_entity_poly.pdbx_seq_one_letter_code
_entity_poly.pdbx_strand_id
1 'polypeptide(L)' 'MYKKVMKYFEKHPIYNSTVHVVAGVGIGILITYPYVGAHPVRWGLSLLTLGVLGHLMPIWMKK' A
#
# COMPACT_ATOMS: atom_id res chain seq x y z
N MET A 1 18.60 6.20 -6.56
CA MET A 1 17.25 6.30 -5.95
C MET A 1 16.82 4.98 -5.32
N TYR A 2 16.76 3.88 -6.08
CA TYR A 2 16.42 2.53 -5.61
C TYR A 2 17.13 2.07 -4.32
N LYS A 3 18.47 2.12 -4.28
CA LYS A 3 19.25 1.77 -3.06
C LYS A 3 18.85 2.57 -1.81
N LYS A 4 18.38 3.81 -1.97
CA LYS A 4 17.92 4.65 -0.84
C LYS A 4 16.55 4.21 -0.35
N VAL A 5 15.65 3.83 -1.25
CA VAL A 5 14.31 3.33 -0.92
C VAL A 5 14.41 1.97 -0.22
N MET A 6 15.23 1.06 -0.74
CA MET A 6 15.53 -0.22 -0.06
C MET A 6 16.01 0.00 1.37
N LYS A 7 17.04 0.85 1.57
CA LYS A 7 17.55 1.17 2.91
C LYS A 7 16.49 1.77 3.84
N TYR A 8 15.47 2.44 3.31
CA TYR A 8 14.37 2.96 4.12
C TYR A 8 13.48 1.81 4.59
N PHE A 9 13.02 0.96 3.67
CA PHE A 9 12.19 -0.20 4.03
C PHE A 9 12.90 -1.20 4.94
N GLU A 10 14.21 -1.37 4.77
CA GLU A 10 15.06 -2.18 5.65
C GLU A 10 15.09 -1.63 7.09
N LYS A 11 15.18 -0.30 7.24
CA LYS A 11 15.14 0.38 8.54
C LYS A 11 13.75 0.45 9.17
N HIS A 12 12.71 0.38 8.35
CA HIS A 12 11.32 0.50 8.77
C HIS A 12 10.51 -0.74 8.34
N PRO A 13 10.82 -1.94 8.90
CA PRO A 13 10.18 -3.18 8.48
C PRO A 13 8.67 -3.17 8.75
N ILE A 14 8.23 -2.60 9.86
CA ILE A 14 6.79 -2.46 10.20
C ILE A 14 6.09 -1.62 9.13
N TYR A 15 6.66 -0.47 8.77
CA TYR A 15 6.11 0.39 7.71
C TYR A 15 6.02 -0.37 6.38
N ASN A 16 7.08 -1.10 6.00
CA ASN A 16 7.10 -1.92 4.79
C ASN A 16 5.96 -2.94 4.79
N SER A 17 5.79 -3.67 5.89
CA SER A 17 4.70 -4.64 6.06
C SER A 17 3.34 -3.99 6.01
N THR A 18 3.13 -2.85 6.69
CA THR A 18 1.86 -2.12 6.67
C THR A 18 1.47 -1.69 5.27
N VAL A 19 2.41 -1.14 4.49
CA VAL A 19 2.14 -0.73 3.10
C VAL A 19 1.70 -1.91 2.24
N HIS A 20 2.36 -3.07 2.37
CA HIS A 20 1.98 -4.30 1.65
C HIS A 20 0.63 -4.85 2.11
N VAL A 21 0.33 -4.81 3.41
CA VAL A 21 -0.96 -5.26 3.95
C VAL A 21 -2.07 -4.36 3.42
N VAL A 22 -1.91 -3.05 3.45
CA VAL A 22 -2.90 -2.08 2.92
C VAL A 22 -3.16 -2.33 1.43
N ALA A 23 -2.10 -2.48 0.64
CA ALA A 23 -2.23 -2.81 -0.78
C ALA A 23 -2.91 -4.17 -0.99
N GLY A 24 -2.51 -5.20 -0.24
CA GLY A 24 -3.07 -6.55 -0.31
C GLY A 24 -4.55 -6.61 0.06
N VAL A 25 -4.98 -5.87 1.09
CA VAL A 25 -6.41 -5.74 1.44
C VAL A 25 -7.18 -5.03 0.32
N GLY A 26 -6.62 -3.97 -0.27
CA GLY A 26 -7.24 -3.30 -1.42
C GLY A 26 -7.45 -4.24 -2.61
N ILE A 27 -6.45 -5.04 -2.96
CA ILE A 27 -6.56 -6.08 -4.00
C ILE A 27 -7.62 -7.12 -3.59
N GLY A 28 -7.55 -7.62 -2.35
CA GLY A 28 -8.48 -8.59 -1.79
C GLY A 28 -9.94 -8.14 -1.93
N ILE A 29 -10.24 -6.88 -1.61
CA ILE A 29 -11.58 -6.30 -1.76
C ILE A 29 -12.05 -6.31 -3.23
N LEU A 30 -11.17 -5.96 -4.17
CA LEU A 30 -11.54 -5.89 -5.59
C LEU A 30 -11.79 -7.27 -6.18
N ILE A 31 -10.99 -8.28 -5.81
CA ILE A 31 -11.12 -9.63 -6.37
C ILE A 31 -12.27 -10.44 -5.74
N THR A 32 -12.71 -10.06 -4.54
CA THR A 32 -13.78 -10.79 -3.81
C THR A 32 -15.18 -10.21 -4.07
N TYR A 33 -15.38 -9.34 -5.06
CA TYR A 33 -16.72 -8.97 -5.49
C TYR A 33 -17.51 -10.20 -6.01
N PRO A 34 -18.78 -10.42 -5.61
CA PRO A 34 -19.67 -9.55 -4.81
C PRO A 34 -19.75 -9.89 -3.30
N TYR A 35 -18.83 -10.68 -2.76
CA TYR A 35 -18.83 -11.07 -1.34
C TYR A 35 -18.52 -9.90 -0.38
N VAL A 36 -17.88 -8.85 -0.89
CA VAL A 36 -17.69 -7.59 -0.15
C VAL A 36 -18.90 -6.70 -0.39
N GLY A 37 -19.45 -6.14 0.70
CA GLY A 37 -20.66 -5.29 0.70
C GLY A 37 -20.55 -4.01 -0.13
N ALA A 38 -21.32 -2.97 0.24
CA ALA A 38 -21.48 -1.80 -0.61
C ALA A 38 -20.14 -1.12 -1.01
N HIS A 39 -19.99 -0.87 -2.31
CA HIS A 39 -18.90 -0.13 -2.94
C HIS A 39 -17.48 -0.75 -2.86
N PRO A 40 -17.28 -2.01 -3.30
CA PRO A 40 -15.98 -2.67 -3.30
C PRO A 40 -14.93 -1.90 -4.12
N VAL A 41 -15.33 -1.31 -5.25
CA VAL A 41 -14.45 -0.49 -6.09
C VAL A 41 -13.93 0.73 -5.32
N ARG A 42 -14.79 1.40 -4.54
CA ARG A 42 -14.38 2.58 -3.76
C ARG A 42 -13.34 2.18 -2.71
N TRP A 43 -13.64 1.17 -1.89
CA TRP A 43 -12.75 0.72 -0.83
C TRP A 43 -11.44 0.13 -1.37
N GLY A 44 -11.53 -0.72 -2.38
CA GLY A 44 -10.38 -1.34 -3.02
C GLY A 44 -9.44 -0.32 -3.65
N LEU A 45 -9.98 0.64 -4.41
CA LEU A 45 -9.17 1.71 -5.01
C LEU A 45 -8.59 2.65 -3.96
N SER A 46 -9.35 3.05 -2.94
CA SER A 46 -8.82 3.91 -1.86
C SER A 46 -7.64 3.26 -1.14
N LEU A 47 -7.73 1.97 -0.80
CA LEU A 47 -6.63 1.25 -0.14
C LEU A 47 -5.44 1.04 -1.08
N LEU A 48 -5.69 0.74 -2.36
CA LEU A 48 -4.61 0.66 -3.35
C LEU A 48 -3.88 1.99 -3.53
N THR A 49 -4.61 3.10 -3.61
CA THR A 49 -4.01 4.44 -3.67
C THR A 49 -3.15 4.70 -2.43
N LEU A 50 -3.64 4.35 -1.23
CA LEU A 50 -2.86 4.48 0.01
C LEU A 50 -1.61 3.59 0.00
N GLY A 51 -1.70 2.34 -0.49
CA GLY A 51 -0.56 1.44 -0.63
C GLY A 51 0.50 1.98 -1.60
N VAL A 52 0.07 2.51 -2.76
CA VAL A 52 0.96 3.14 -3.74
C VAL A 52 1.62 4.39 -3.16
N LEU A 53 0.87 5.27 -2.50
CA LEU A 53 1.42 6.44 -1.81
C LEU A 53 2.42 6.03 -0.73
N GLY A 54 2.11 4.97 0.02
CA GLY A 54 3.00 4.38 1.02
C GLY A 54 4.33 3.91 0.42
N HIS A 55 4.32 3.36 -0.79
CA HIS A 55 5.53 2.98 -1.53
C HIS A 55 6.33 4.17 -2.07
N LEU A 56 5.67 5.28 -2.38
CA LEU A 56 6.29 6.49 -2.91
C LEU A 56 6.85 7.41 -1.81
N MET A 57 6.26 7.37 -0.61
CA MET A 57 6.64 8.20 0.53
C MET A 57 8.14 8.17 0.91
N PRO A 58 8.88 7.03 0.84
CA PRO A 58 10.33 6.99 1.06
C PRO A 58 11.15 7.84 0.08
N ILE A 59 10.60 8.17 -1.09
CA ILE A 59 11.24 9.07 -2.07
C ILE A 59 11.22 10.51 -1.54
N TRP A 60 10.16 10.90 -0.84
CA TRP A 60 9.96 12.26 -0.33
C TRP A 60 10.53 12.49 1.07
N MET A 61 10.55 11.46 1.92
CA MET A 61 11.13 11.55 3.27
C MET A 61 12.66 11.63 3.30
N LYS A 62 13.32 11.60 2.13
CA LYS A 62 14.77 11.83 2.02
C LYS A 62 15.04 13.19 1.36
N LYS A 63 15.03 14.23 2.19
CA LYS A 63 15.94 15.37 2.07
C LYS A 63 17.02 15.23 3.14
#